data_AF-A0A811SIE5-F1
#
_entry.id   AF-A0A811SIE5-F1
#
_cell.length_a   1.000
_cell.length_b   1.000
_cell.length_c   1.000
_cell.angle_alpha   90.00
_cell.angle_beta   90.00
_cell.angle_gamma   90.00
#
_symmetry.space_group_name_H-M   'P 1'
#
loop_
_entity.id
_entity.type
_entity.pdbx_description
1 polymer ?
#
loop_
_entity_poly.entity_id
_entity_poly.type
_entity_poly.pdbx_seq_one_letter_code
_entity_poly.pdbx_strand_id
1 'polypeptide(L)'
;VLIGCDGSNSVVAKYLGLSPAKSSPRTFLRGFTRYPHGHPFGDHFLRLRGKRFFVGRSPITDTLVSFFVACHIPSAGDTTDMRATRHSVVQKLEGQQCPAEIVEMVQNSDPESLNVVTKVWYRPPWQVAFASFRKGTVTVVMMSRARGR
;
A
#
# COMPACT_ATOMS: atom_id res chain seq x y z
N VAL A 1 21.76 4.77 -24.26
CA VAL A 1 20.77 3.84 -23.65
C VAL A 1 19.90 4.64 -22.70
N LEU A 2 18.57 4.52 -22.77
CA LEU A 2 17.59 5.18 -21.90
C LEU A 2 16.88 4.13 -21.04
N ILE A 3 16.87 4.33 -19.72
CA ILE A 3 16.21 3.44 -18.76
C ILE A 3 15.11 4.22 -18.05
N GLY A 4 13.85 3.88 -18.30
CA GLY A 4 12.70 4.46 -17.63
C GLY A 4 12.48 3.85 -16.24
N CYS A 5 12.60 4.67 -15.21
CA CYS A 5 12.33 4.34 -13.80
C CYS A 5 11.34 5.34 -13.17
N ASP A 6 10.50 5.98 -13.98
CA ASP A 6 9.62 7.11 -13.65
C ASP A 6 8.24 6.70 -13.12
N GLY A 7 8.10 5.47 -12.62
CA GLY A 7 6.95 5.02 -11.85
C GLY A 7 5.70 4.67 -12.68
N SER A 8 4.53 4.66 -12.02
CA SER A 8 3.27 4.16 -12.60
C SER A 8 2.76 4.95 -13.79
N ASN A 9 3.15 6.22 -13.91
CA ASN A 9 2.76 7.14 -15.00
C ASN A 9 3.86 7.30 -16.06
N SER A 10 4.76 6.32 -16.16
CA SER A 10 5.97 6.38 -16.98
C SER A 10 5.75 6.85 -18.42
N VAL A 11 6.47 7.89 -18.82
CA VAL A 11 6.54 8.40 -20.19
C VAL A 11 7.27 7.41 -21.08
N VAL A 12 8.31 6.75 -20.56
CA VAL A 12 9.05 5.70 -21.28
C VAL A 12 8.15 4.49 -21.55
N ALA A 13 7.32 4.08 -20.59
CA ALA A 13 6.34 3.01 -20.81
C ALA A 13 5.32 3.38 -21.91
N LYS A 14 4.86 4.64 -21.94
CA LYS A 14 3.97 5.14 -23.00
C LYS A 14 4.67 5.12 -24.37
N TYR A 15 5.92 5.59 -24.43
CA TYR A 15 6.73 5.56 -25.65
C TYR A 15 6.93 4.14 -26.20
N LEU A 16 7.11 3.16 -25.31
CA LEU A 16 7.25 1.75 -25.65
C LEU A 16 5.91 1.07 -26.03
N GLY A 17 4.78 1.79 -25.95
CA GLY A 17 3.46 1.28 -26.34
C GLY A 17 2.81 0.39 -25.28
N LEU A 18 3.24 0.44 -24.02
CA LEU A 18 2.59 -0.32 -22.95
C LEU A 18 1.21 0.28 -22.68
N SER A 19 0.23 -0.59 -22.43
CA SER A 19 -1.12 -0.17 -22.05
C SER A 19 -1.09 0.79 -20.85
N PRO A 20 -2.11 1.61 -20.58
CA PRO A 20 -2.18 2.41 -19.35
C PRO A 20 -2.31 1.55 -18.08
N ALA A 21 -1.85 2.06 -16.94
CA ALA A 21 -2.08 1.40 -15.65
C ALA A 21 -3.55 1.54 -15.23
N LYS A 22 -4.09 0.53 -14.55
CA LYS A 22 -5.45 0.53 -14.01
C LYS A 22 -5.43 0.92 -12.53
N SER A 23 -6.45 1.58 -12.03
CA SER A 23 -6.61 1.85 -10.60
C SER A 23 -7.42 0.76 -9.92
N SER A 24 -7.06 0.43 -8.68
CA SER A 24 -7.90 -0.35 -7.76
C SER A 24 -8.87 0.59 -7.04
N PRO A 25 -10.15 0.19 -6.84
CA PRO A 25 -11.11 0.98 -6.06
C PRO A 25 -10.86 0.90 -4.55
N ARG A 26 -9.85 0.17 -4.09
CA ARG A 26 -9.55 0.01 -2.68
C ARG A 26 -8.85 1.26 -2.15
N THR A 27 -9.38 1.81 -1.06
CA THR A 27 -8.73 2.81 -0.23
C THR A 27 -7.84 2.15 0.82
N PHE A 28 -6.72 2.79 1.14
CA PHE A 28 -5.78 2.32 2.15
C PHE A 28 -5.49 3.44 3.13
N LEU A 29 -5.67 3.18 4.42
CA LEU A 29 -5.03 3.99 5.46
C LEU A 29 -3.63 3.45 5.68
N ARG A 30 -2.62 4.31 5.67
CA ARG A 30 -1.23 3.97 5.98
C ARG A 30 -0.71 4.90 7.05
N GLY A 31 0.27 4.42 7.81
CA GLY A 31 0.95 5.23 8.80
C GLY A 31 2.04 4.47 9.51
N PHE A 32 2.58 5.13 10.53
CA PHE A 32 3.56 4.58 11.43
C PHE A 32 3.07 4.62 12.87
N THR A 33 3.52 3.64 13.65
CA THR A 33 3.30 3.59 15.09
C THR A 33 4.67 3.48 15.76
N ARG A 34 4.93 4.40 16.69
CA ARG A 34 6.15 4.40 17.51
C ARG A 34 5.89 3.66 18.81
N TYR A 35 6.79 2.75 19.15
CA TYR A 35 6.81 1.99 20.38
C TYR A 35 8.06 2.40 21.18
N PRO A 36 7.97 3.38 22.10
CA PRO A 36 9.14 3.93 22.81
C PRO A 36 9.96 2.89 23.58
N HIS A 37 9.32 1.81 24.02
CA HIS A 37 9.95 0.70 24.75
C HIS A 37 10.21 -0.52 23.87
N GLY A 38 10.14 -0.35 22.54
CA GLY A 38 10.24 -1.42 21.58
C GLY A 38 8.90 -2.12 21.33
N HIS A 39 8.75 -2.72 20.16
CA HIS A 39 7.58 -3.50 19.80
C HIS A 39 7.85 -5.02 19.95
N PRO A 40 6.82 -5.84 20.22
CA PRO A 40 7.02 -7.29 20.42
C PRO A 40 7.09 -8.10 19.10
N PHE A 41 7.08 -7.45 17.94
CA PHE A 41 6.85 -8.12 16.64
C PHE A 41 8.09 -8.74 15.98
N GLY A 42 9.29 -8.55 16.53
CA GLY A 42 10.54 -8.98 15.90
C GLY A 42 10.71 -8.39 14.50
N ASP A 43 11.28 -9.16 13.56
CA ASP A 43 11.44 -8.78 12.15
C ASP A 43 10.26 -9.25 11.26
N HIS A 44 9.17 -9.70 11.87
CA HIS A 44 8.12 -10.43 11.16
C HIS A 44 7.14 -9.50 10.45
N PHE A 45 7.10 -9.62 9.12
CA PHE A 45 6.04 -9.06 8.31
C PHE A 45 4.73 -9.84 8.50
N LEU A 46 3.65 -9.13 8.83
CA LEU A 46 2.33 -9.71 9.00
C LEU A 46 1.39 -9.26 7.89
N ARG A 47 0.56 -10.20 7.43
CA ARG A 47 -0.50 -9.97 6.47
C ARG A 47 -1.79 -10.64 6.93
N LEU A 48 -2.80 -9.86 7.24
CA LEU A 48 -4.11 -10.35 7.67
C LEU A 48 -5.17 -9.99 6.64
N ARG A 49 -5.96 -10.97 6.22
CA ARG A 49 -7.09 -10.76 5.32
C ARG A 49 -8.39 -11.06 6.06
N GLY A 50 -9.15 -10.01 6.38
CA GLY A 50 -10.53 -10.11 6.84
C GLY A 50 -11.52 -10.17 5.67
N LYS A 51 -12.82 -10.26 5.98
CA LYS A 51 -13.88 -10.27 4.97
C LYS A 51 -13.95 -8.96 4.19
N ARG A 52 -13.77 -7.83 4.87
CA ARG A 52 -13.89 -6.48 4.26
C ARG A 52 -12.66 -5.59 4.50
N PHE A 53 -11.59 -6.16 5.04
CA PHE A 53 -10.34 -5.44 5.21
C PHE A 53 -9.14 -6.31 4.90
N PHE A 54 -8.00 -5.66 4.70
CA PHE A 54 -6.70 -6.29 4.65
C PHE A 54 -5.70 -5.44 5.42
N VAL A 55 -4.99 -6.02 6.37
CA VAL A 55 -3.95 -5.35 7.14
C VAL A 55 -2.59 -5.90 6.75
N GLY A 56 -1.63 -5.00 6.56
CA GLY A 56 -0.22 -5.34 6.59
C GLY A 56 0.48 -4.60 7.72
N ARG A 57 1.43 -5.27 8.37
CA ARG A 57 2.34 -4.70 9.37
C ARG A 57 3.77 -5.06 8.99
N SER A 58 4.66 -4.09 9.00
CA SER A 58 6.08 -4.25 8.77
C SER A 58 6.86 -3.52 9.86
N PRO A 59 7.57 -4.23 10.74
CA PRO A 59 8.64 -3.66 11.54
C PRO A 59 9.64 -2.92 10.62
N ILE A 60 10.06 -1.72 11.02
CA ILE A 60 11.12 -0.94 10.34
C ILE A 60 12.36 -0.90 11.22
N THR A 61 12.18 -0.57 12.49
CA THR A 61 13.19 -0.61 13.55
C THR A 61 12.56 -1.22 14.79
N ASP A 62 13.34 -1.52 15.81
CA ASP A 62 12.84 -2.06 17.09
C ASP A 62 11.72 -1.21 17.72
N THR A 63 11.64 0.08 17.37
CA THR A 63 10.70 1.06 17.93
C THR A 63 9.72 1.63 16.91
N LEU A 64 9.79 1.25 15.63
CA LEU A 64 8.97 1.82 14.57
C LEU A 64 8.34 0.74 13.71
N VAL A 65 7.01 0.80 13.60
CA VAL A 65 6.23 -0.12 12.80
C VAL A 65 5.48 0.65 11.72
N SER A 66 5.59 0.20 10.47
CA SER A 66 4.71 0.63 9.38
C SER A 66 3.51 -0.28 9.28
N PHE A 67 2.35 0.31 8.98
CA PHE A 67 1.16 -0.47 8.68
C PHE A 67 0.40 0.09 7.50
N PHE A 68 -0.48 -0.76 6.98
CA PHE A 68 -1.57 -0.32 6.12
C PHE A 68 -2.83 -1.12 6.38
N VAL A 69 -3.97 -0.46 6.25
CA VAL A 69 -5.30 -1.06 6.32
C VAL A 69 -6.02 -0.74 5.01
N ALA A 70 -6.20 -1.75 4.16
CA ALA A 70 -7.07 -1.66 3.01
C ALA A 70 -8.51 -1.92 3.47
N CYS A 71 -9.37 -0.92 3.41
CA CYS A 71 -10.80 -1.05 3.70
C CYS A 71 -11.55 0.06 2.96
N HIS A 72 -12.87 -0.03 2.83
CA HIS A 72 -13.65 1.06 2.26
C HIS A 72 -13.71 2.24 3.24
N ILE A 73 -13.11 3.37 2.88
CA ILE A 73 -13.11 4.62 3.68
C ILE A 73 -14.04 5.61 2.99
N PRO A 74 -15.24 5.89 3.55
CA PRO A 74 -16.10 6.95 3.04
C PRO A 74 -15.38 8.29 3.16
N SER A 75 -15.49 9.15 2.14
CA SER A 75 -14.93 10.52 2.16
C SER A 75 -13.39 10.63 2.10
N ALA A 76 -12.73 9.78 1.33
CA ALA A 76 -11.30 9.95 1.03
C ALA A 76 -11.10 10.97 -0.11
N GLY A 77 -11.08 12.25 0.23
CA GLY A 77 -10.75 13.39 -0.63
C GLY A 77 -9.60 14.20 -0.03
N ASP A 78 -9.19 15.30 -0.66
CA ASP A 78 -8.00 16.08 -0.24
C ASP A 78 -8.21 16.84 1.10
N THR A 79 -9.42 16.83 1.66
CA THR A 79 -9.79 17.50 2.93
C THR A 79 -10.33 16.50 3.96
N THR A 80 -9.79 15.27 3.95
CA THR A 80 -10.19 14.25 4.92
C THR A 80 -9.52 14.50 6.27
N ASP A 81 -10.32 14.66 7.34
CA ASP A 81 -9.80 14.63 8.70
C ASP A 81 -9.22 13.23 9.00
N MET A 82 -7.89 13.17 9.17
CA MET A 82 -7.16 11.94 9.44
C MET A 82 -7.52 11.33 10.80
N ARG A 83 -7.88 12.17 11.78
CA ARG A 83 -8.30 11.70 13.10
C ARG A 83 -9.64 10.98 13.01
N ALA A 84 -10.64 11.58 12.34
CA ALA A 84 -11.92 10.95 12.08
C ALA A 84 -11.77 9.67 11.25
N THR A 85 -10.89 9.69 10.24
CA THR A 85 -10.61 8.51 9.41
C THR A 85 -10.01 7.37 10.22
N ARG A 86 -8.98 7.64 11.01
CA ARG A 86 -8.38 6.66 11.92
C ARG A 86 -9.44 6.06 12.84
N HIS A 87 -10.27 6.90 13.45
CA HIS A 87 -11.34 6.44 14.34
C HIS A 87 -12.34 5.52 13.63
N SER A 88 -12.78 5.87 12.43
CA SER A 88 -13.65 5.02 11.61
C SER A 88 -12.99 3.68 11.22
N VAL A 89 -11.68 3.69 10.94
CA VAL A 89 -10.94 2.46 10.63
C VAL A 89 -10.81 1.57 11.86
N VAL A 90 -10.50 2.13 13.04
CA VAL A 90 -10.45 1.39 14.31
C VAL A 90 -11.78 0.70 14.61
N GLN A 91 -12.90 1.44 14.55
CA GLN A 91 -14.24 0.86 14.74
C GLN A 91 -14.55 -0.31 13.78
N LYS A 92 -14.09 -0.21 12.52
CA LYS A 92 -14.25 -1.30 11.54
C LYS A 92 -13.41 -2.53 11.85
N LEU A 93 -12.21 -2.34 12.40
CA LEU A 93 -11.33 -3.44 12.81
C LEU A 93 -11.91 -4.16 14.03
N GLU A 94 -12.38 -3.40 15.02
CA GLU A 94 -13.05 -3.93 16.22
C GLU A 94 -14.32 -4.69 15.85
N GLY A 95 -15.20 -4.11 15.03
CA GLY A 95 -16.44 -4.75 14.58
C GLY A 95 -16.22 -6.01 13.73
N GLN A 96 -15.01 -6.23 13.21
CA GLN A 96 -14.63 -7.46 12.51
C GLN A 96 -13.72 -8.37 13.35
N GLN A 97 -13.63 -8.15 14.66
CA GLN A 97 -12.89 -8.98 15.61
C GLN A 97 -11.41 -9.15 15.22
N CYS A 98 -10.79 -8.05 14.75
CA CYS A 98 -9.36 -8.03 14.47
C CYS A 98 -8.55 -8.21 15.77
N PRO A 99 -7.37 -8.85 15.75
CA PRO A 99 -6.54 -8.98 16.95
C PRO A 99 -6.25 -7.63 17.61
N ALA A 100 -6.25 -7.60 18.95
CA ALA A 100 -6.08 -6.37 19.72
C ALA A 100 -4.79 -5.61 19.38
N GLU A 101 -3.70 -6.33 19.10
CA GLU A 101 -2.42 -5.75 18.67
C GLU A 101 -2.52 -4.92 17.37
N ILE A 102 -3.44 -5.26 16.47
CA ILE A 102 -3.65 -4.53 15.23
C ILE A 102 -4.48 -3.27 15.47
N VAL A 103 -5.50 -3.39 16.32
CA VAL A 103 -6.34 -2.27 16.70
C VAL A 103 -5.51 -1.22 17.44
N GLU A 104 -4.71 -1.65 18.42
CA GLU A 104 -3.77 -0.81 19.17
C GLU A 104 -2.80 -0.08 18.25
N MET A 105 -2.13 -0.81 17.36
CA MET A 105 -1.17 -0.23 16.40
C MET A 105 -1.82 0.89 15.58
N VAL A 106 -3.02 0.66 15.03
CA VAL A 106 -3.71 1.67 14.22
C VAL A 106 -4.20 2.84 15.08
N GLN A 107 -4.68 2.57 16.30
CA GLN A 107 -5.19 3.58 17.23
C GLN A 107 -4.07 4.53 17.72
N ASN A 108 -2.90 3.99 18.03
CA ASN A 108 -1.74 4.72 18.55
C ASN A 108 -0.80 5.24 17.46
N SER A 109 -1.22 5.16 16.19
CA SER A 109 -0.48 5.69 15.05
C SER A 109 -0.23 7.19 15.17
N ASP A 110 0.96 7.61 14.71
CA ASP A 110 1.37 9.01 14.64
C ASP A 110 0.46 9.78 13.67
N PRO A 111 -0.34 10.77 14.14
CA PRO A 111 -1.27 11.52 13.30
C PRO A 111 -0.64 12.15 12.07
N GLU A 112 0.60 12.64 12.20
CA GLU A 112 1.33 13.32 11.11
C GLU A 112 1.83 12.34 10.04
N SER A 113 1.93 11.06 10.39
CA SER A 113 2.31 10.01 9.45
C SER A 113 1.15 9.45 8.63
N LEU A 114 -0.09 9.77 9.02
CA LEU A 114 -1.27 9.15 8.44
C LEU A 114 -1.51 9.68 7.03
N ASN A 115 -1.71 8.75 6.11
CA ASN A 115 -2.07 9.06 4.74
C ASN A 115 -3.14 8.08 4.23
N VAL A 116 -4.12 8.63 3.51
CA VAL A 116 -5.10 7.83 2.78
C VAL A 116 -4.72 7.76 1.31
N VAL A 117 -4.48 6.53 0.84
CA VAL A 117 -4.23 6.26 -0.58
C VAL A 117 -5.54 5.81 -1.23
N THR A 118 -6.05 6.62 -2.14
CA THR A 118 -7.32 6.38 -2.86
C THR A 118 -7.14 5.69 -4.21
N LYS A 119 -5.95 5.82 -4.81
CA LYS A 119 -5.62 5.27 -6.12
C LYS A 119 -4.37 4.41 -6.01
N VAL A 120 -4.57 3.10 -6.02
CA VAL A 120 -3.46 2.14 -6.20
C VAL A 120 -3.44 1.71 -7.66
N TRP A 121 -2.39 2.10 -8.36
CA TRP A 121 -2.18 1.76 -9.76
C TRP A 121 -1.57 0.37 -9.89
N TYR A 122 -2.10 -0.44 -10.80
CA TYR A 122 -1.58 -1.75 -11.12
C TYR A 122 -1.64 -2.00 -12.63
N ARG A 123 -0.78 -2.90 -13.09
CA ARG A 123 -0.87 -3.47 -14.43
C ARG A 123 -1.32 -4.92 -14.27
N PRO A 124 -2.40 -5.35 -14.92
CA PRO A 124 -2.79 -6.73 -14.90
C PRO A 124 -1.63 -7.65 -15.32
N PRO A 125 -1.48 -8.84 -14.70
CA PRO A 125 -0.36 -9.73 -14.99
C PRO A 125 -0.20 -10.06 -16.48
N TRP A 126 -1.29 -10.20 -17.24
CA TRP A 126 -1.24 -10.47 -18.68
C TRP A 126 -0.67 -9.29 -19.49
N GLN A 127 -0.96 -8.05 -19.10
CA GLN A 127 -0.36 -6.88 -19.75
C GLN A 127 1.14 -6.78 -19.45
N VAL A 128 1.58 -7.34 -18.32
CA VAL A 128 3.01 -7.40 -17.99
C VAL A 128 3.68 -8.57 -18.73
N ALA A 129 3.06 -9.74 -18.73
CA ALA A 129 3.63 -10.95 -19.33
C ALA A 129 3.84 -10.84 -20.85
N PHE A 130 2.93 -10.16 -21.55
CA PHE A 130 2.94 -10.10 -23.02
C PHE A 130 3.38 -8.74 -23.58
N ALA A 131 3.84 -7.79 -22.75
CA ALA A 131 4.33 -6.51 -23.23
C ALA A 131 5.81 -6.54 -23.65
N SER A 132 6.17 -5.70 -24.62
CA SER A 132 7.57 -5.39 -24.91
C SER A 132 8.06 -4.23 -24.04
N PHE A 133 8.99 -4.51 -23.13
CA PHE A 133 9.59 -3.49 -22.24
C PHE A 133 10.82 -2.80 -22.83
N ARG A 134 11.20 -3.13 -24.07
CA ARG A 134 12.36 -2.55 -24.75
C ARG A 134 12.10 -2.30 -26.21
N LYS A 135 12.72 -1.24 -26.74
CA LYS A 135 12.78 -0.91 -28.17
C LYS A 135 14.11 -0.23 -28.46
N GLY A 136 14.97 -0.88 -29.24
CA GLY A 136 16.33 -0.39 -29.51
C GLY A 136 17.12 -0.16 -28.22
N THR A 137 17.59 1.07 -28.01
CA THR A 137 18.36 1.47 -26.82
C THR A 137 17.51 2.01 -25.67
N VAL A 138 16.17 1.89 -25.77
CA VAL A 138 15.20 2.33 -24.75
C VAL A 138 14.59 1.13 -24.04
N THR A 139 14.56 1.15 -22.71
CA THR A 139 13.92 0.13 -21.88
C THR A 139 13.20 0.77 -20.69
N VAL A 140 12.14 0.14 -20.18
CA VAL A 140 11.49 0.55 -18.93
C VAL A 140 11.62 -0.57 -17.88
N VAL A 141 11.99 -0.19 -16.66
CA VAL A 141 12.06 -1.14 -15.54
C VAL A 141 10.82 -0.94 -14.69
N MET A 142 10.04 -2.01 -14.54
CA MET A 142 8.94 -2.07 -13.60
C MET A 142 9.18 -3.21 -12.62
N MET A 143 9.03 -2.95 -11.33
CA MET A 143 9.04 -4.01 -10.33
C MET A 143 7.75 -4.83 -10.44
N SER A 144 7.76 -5.87 -11.28
CA SER A 144 6.81 -6.98 -11.19
C SER A 144 7.56 -8.22 -10.76
N ARG A 145 7.37 -8.66 -9.52
CA ARG A 145 7.88 -9.96 -9.08
C ARG A 145 6.97 -11.04 -9.67
N ALA A 146 7.29 -11.49 -10.88
CA ALA A 146 6.76 -12.72 -11.44
C ALA A 146 7.89 -13.76 -11.40
N ARG A 147 7.76 -14.78 -10.53
CA ARG A 147 8.48 -16.05 -10.66
C ARG A 147 7.57 -17.19 -10.21
N GLY A 148 7.46 -18.20 -11.07
CA GLY A 148 6.74 -19.46 -10.89
C GLY A 148 5.67 -19.63 -11.97
N ARG A 149 5.82 -20.45 -13.01
CA ARG A 149 6.80 -21.48 -13.35
C ARG A 149 7.31 -21.27 -14.77
#